data_AF-A0A2V7Q690-F1
#
_entry.id   AF-A0A2V7Q690-F1
#
_cell.length_a   1.000
_cell.length_b   1.000
_cell.length_c   1.000
_cell.angle_alpha   90.00
_cell.angle_beta   90.00
_cell.angle_gamma   90.00
#
_symmetry.space_group_name_H-M   'P 1'
#
loop_
_entity.id
_entity.type
_entity.pdbx_description
1 polymer ?
#
loop_
_entity_poly.entity_id
_entity_poly.type
_entity_poly.pdbx_seq_one_letter_code
_entity_poly.pdbx_strand_id
1 'polypeptide(L)'
;MRAGTVMLMAALCAASACTGPGAPIGPSIPREAGGNAGGGTAGGVLAFLVQPSDVAAGSPINPEVMVEALDTLGNVLTAFSGTVRVALGSNPSGGALSGTVSVAAASGVAFFDTLVISKAGGGYTLVASAPGFGSIVSAPFRVFGAIGAAATR
;
A
#
# COMPACT_ATOMS: atom_id res chain seq x y z
N MET A 1 -26.95 22.71 39.30
CA MET A 1 -27.02 23.11 37.87
C MET A 1 -26.62 21.90 37.05
N ARG A 2 -27.41 21.59 36.00
CA ARG A 2 -27.27 20.56 34.94
C ARG A 2 -25.83 20.08 34.67
N ALA A 3 -25.53 18.77 34.63
CA ALA A 3 -25.85 17.78 33.58
C ALA A 3 -25.16 18.08 32.22
N GLY A 4 -24.45 17.15 31.56
CA GLY A 4 -24.11 15.77 31.94
C GLY A 4 -23.13 15.08 30.96
N THR A 5 -22.66 13.90 31.37
CA THR A 5 -22.58 12.60 30.64
C THR A 5 -21.87 12.46 29.27
N VAL A 6 -21.37 11.21 29.04
CA VAL A 6 -20.78 10.59 27.81
C VAL A 6 -19.24 10.74 27.75
N MET A 7 -18.41 9.68 27.77
CA MET A 7 -18.67 8.21 27.92
C MET A 7 -17.48 7.44 28.54
N LEU A 8 -17.68 6.16 28.84
CA LEU A 8 -16.69 5.10 29.13
C LEU A 8 -15.90 4.73 27.84
N MET A 9 -14.60 4.40 27.84
CA MET A 9 -13.84 3.35 28.55
C MET A 9 -14.25 1.89 28.25
N ALA A 10 -13.25 1.10 27.85
CA ALA A 10 -13.23 -0.36 27.68
C ALA A 10 -14.11 -1.00 26.57
N ALA A 11 -13.45 -1.53 25.53
CA ALA A 11 -13.89 -2.73 24.82
C ALA A 11 -12.88 -3.85 25.11
N LEU A 12 -13.29 -4.79 25.96
CA LEU A 12 -12.48 -5.88 26.50
C LEU A 12 -12.59 -7.14 25.60
N CYS A 13 -11.70 -8.12 25.82
CA CYS A 13 -11.64 -9.43 25.17
C CYS A 13 -13.00 -10.10 24.91
N ALA A 14 -13.17 -10.70 23.72
CA ALA A 14 -14.29 -11.60 23.40
C ALA A 14 -13.84 -12.77 22.51
N ALA A 15 -13.13 -13.75 23.10
CA ALA A 15 -12.79 -15.02 22.44
C ALA A 15 -12.66 -16.16 23.45
N SER A 16 -13.74 -16.49 24.17
CA SER A 16 -13.85 -17.71 24.99
C SER A 16 -15.31 -18.10 25.25
N ALA A 17 -15.75 -19.14 24.52
CA ALA A 17 -16.84 -20.08 24.81
C ALA A 17 -18.17 -19.56 25.40
N CYS A 18 -19.24 -19.70 24.62
CA CYS A 18 -20.46 -20.35 25.11
C CYS A 18 -20.97 -21.36 24.07
N THR A 19 -21.23 -22.59 24.50
CA THR A 19 -21.82 -23.65 23.68
C THR A 19 -23.35 -23.58 23.80
N GLY A 20 -24.05 -23.55 22.67
CA GLY A 20 -25.51 -23.51 22.61
C GLY A 20 -26.05 -24.62 21.72
N PRO A 21 -26.77 -25.62 22.26
CA PRO A 21 -27.36 -26.69 21.46
C PRO A 21 -28.74 -26.26 20.94
N GLY A 22 -28.95 -26.28 19.62
CA GLY A 22 -30.27 -26.03 19.03
C GLY A 22 -30.25 -25.59 17.56
N ALA A 23 -30.11 -26.55 16.64
CA ALA A 23 -30.36 -26.31 15.21
C ALA A 23 -31.87 -26.35 14.90
N PRO A 24 -32.33 -25.58 13.90
CA PRO A 24 -33.16 -26.20 12.87
C PRO A 24 -32.75 -25.84 11.43
N ILE A 25 -32.61 -26.89 10.61
CA ILE A 25 -32.93 -27.04 9.18
C ILE A 25 -33.33 -25.80 8.33
N GLY A 26 -32.65 -25.62 7.18
CA GLY A 26 -32.87 -24.53 6.18
C GLY A 26 -34.02 -24.79 5.18
N PRO A 27 -33.92 -24.46 3.86
CA PRO A 27 -32.80 -23.86 3.11
C PRO A 27 -33.17 -22.74 2.09
N SER A 28 -32.50 -21.57 2.14
CA SER A 28 -32.60 -20.52 1.10
C SER A 28 -31.29 -19.72 0.89
N ILE A 29 -30.60 -20.04 -0.22
CA ILE A 29 -29.68 -19.25 -1.08
C ILE A 29 -29.65 -17.70 -0.90
N PRO A 30 -28.53 -16.97 -1.21
CA PRO A 30 -27.32 -17.43 -1.93
C PRO A 30 -25.93 -16.94 -1.46
N ARG A 31 -24.91 -17.73 -1.83
CA ARG A 31 -23.48 -17.41 -2.01
C ARG A 31 -22.76 -16.76 -0.81
N GLU A 32 -21.93 -17.56 -0.16
CA GLU A 32 -20.77 -17.07 0.56
C GLU A 32 -19.84 -16.26 -0.38
N ALA A 33 -20.00 -14.94 -0.38
CA ALA A 33 -18.87 -14.02 -0.57
C ALA A 33 -17.97 -14.00 0.68
N GLY A 34 -17.72 -15.19 1.24
CA GLY A 34 -16.59 -15.48 2.13
C GLY A 34 -15.30 -15.47 1.31
N GLY A 35 -15.06 -14.36 0.61
CA GLY A 35 -13.77 -14.03 0.04
C GLY A 35 -12.82 -13.81 1.20
N ASN A 36 -12.28 -14.91 1.72
CA ASN A 36 -11.09 -14.88 2.57
C ASN A 36 -10.08 -13.99 1.86
N ALA A 37 -9.85 -12.80 2.41
CA ALA A 37 -8.77 -11.96 1.95
C ALA A 37 -7.49 -12.75 2.22
N GLY A 38 -6.96 -13.37 1.15
CA GLY A 38 -5.77 -14.21 1.15
C GLY A 38 -4.49 -13.42 1.38
N GLY A 39 -4.51 -12.48 2.34
CA GLY A 39 -3.31 -11.96 2.98
C GLY A 39 -2.79 -13.05 3.90
N GLY A 40 -2.16 -14.08 3.32
CA GLY A 40 -1.30 -14.97 4.09
C GLY A 40 -0.29 -14.09 4.83
N THR A 41 -0.15 -14.29 6.14
CA THR A 41 0.72 -13.48 7.00
C THR A 41 2.18 -13.80 6.71
N ALA A 42 2.65 -13.34 5.55
CA ALA A 42 4.02 -13.42 5.10
C ALA A 42 4.83 -12.41 5.93
N GLY A 43 5.24 -12.84 7.13
CA GLY A 43 6.04 -12.04 8.04
C GLY A 43 7.43 -11.83 7.45
N GLY A 44 7.72 -10.61 7.04
CA GLY A 44 8.94 -10.27 6.34
C GLY A 44 9.14 -8.77 6.19
N VAL A 45 10.06 -8.40 5.30
CA VAL A 45 10.39 -7.01 4.98
C VAL A 45 10.18 -6.76 3.49
N LEU A 46 9.74 -5.58 3.12
CA LEU A 46 9.80 -5.14 1.72
C LEU A 46 11.23 -4.64 1.43
N ALA A 47 11.65 -4.69 0.17
CA ALA A 47 12.83 -3.98 -0.32
C ALA A 47 12.54 -3.31 -1.67
N PHE A 48 13.20 -2.18 -1.95
CA PHE A 48 13.21 -1.58 -3.29
C PHE A 48 14.31 -2.25 -4.11
N LEU A 49 13.93 -3.14 -5.02
CA LEU A 49 14.84 -3.79 -5.97
C LEU A 49 15.36 -2.78 -7.00
N VAL A 50 14.49 -1.86 -7.44
CA VAL A 50 14.85 -0.69 -8.26
C VAL A 50 14.29 0.56 -7.61
N GLN A 51 15.19 1.52 -7.34
CA GLN A 51 14.84 2.77 -6.68
C GLN A 51 14.38 3.84 -7.68
N PRO A 52 13.45 4.74 -7.28
CA PRO A 52 13.07 5.87 -8.12
C PRO A 52 14.29 6.76 -8.40
N SER A 53 14.43 7.14 -9.66
CA SER A 53 15.45 8.10 -10.13
C SER A 53 14.83 9.46 -10.40
N ASP A 54 15.66 10.47 -10.68
CA ASP A 54 15.18 11.81 -10.98
C ASP A 54 14.34 11.84 -12.29
N VAL A 55 13.14 12.41 -12.24
CA VAL A 55 12.12 12.36 -13.31
C VAL A 55 11.61 13.75 -13.66
N ALA A 56 11.09 14.00 -14.87
CA ALA A 56 10.37 15.24 -15.17
C ALA A 56 8.92 15.21 -14.64
N ALA A 57 8.43 16.33 -14.10
CA ALA A 57 7.03 16.44 -13.67
C ALA A 57 6.06 16.15 -14.83
N GLY A 58 5.05 15.32 -14.57
CA GLY A 58 4.10 14.85 -15.60
C GLY A 58 4.58 13.68 -16.46
N SER A 59 5.83 13.22 -16.29
CA SER A 59 6.37 12.02 -16.94
C SER A 59 6.33 10.81 -15.98
N PRO A 60 6.18 9.56 -16.47
CA PRO A 60 6.38 8.37 -15.66
C PRO A 60 7.81 8.29 -15.11
N ILE A 61 7.96 7.72 -13.92
CA ILE A 61 9.27 7.45 -13.31
C ILE A 61 9.94 6.31 -14.08
N ASN A 62 11.09 6.62 -14.70
CA ASN A 62 11.96 5.66 -15.35
C ASN A 62 13.39 5.75 -14.74
N PRO A 63 14.05 4.63 -14.41
CA PRO A 63 13.57 3.24 -14.51
C PRO A 63 12.35 2.95 -13.62
N GLU A 64 11.60 1.90 -13.96
CA GLU A 64 10.40 1.49 -13.22
C GLU A 64 10.75 1.15 -11.77
N VAL A 65 9.87 1.51 -10.83
CA VAL A 65 10.12 1.21 -9.41
C VAL A 65 9.69 -0.22 -9.14
N MET A 66 10.61 -1.03 -8.62
CA MET A 66 10.36 -2.44 -8.30
C MET A 66 10.45 -2.65 -6.79
N VAL A 67 9.42 -3.26 -6.21
CA VAL A 67 9.37 -3.61 -4.78
C VAL A 67 9.26 -5.11 -4.64
N GLU A 68 10.22 -5.73 -3.96
CA GLU A 68 10.20 -7.16 -3.64
C GLU A 68 9.80 -7.39 -2.18
N ALA A 69 9.07 -8.47 -1.94
CA ALA A 69 8.77 -8.99 -0.61
C ALA A 69 9.81 -10.04 -0.22
N LEU A 70 10.55 -9.77 0.85
CA LEU A 70 11.58 -10.65 1.39
C LEU A 70 11.11 -11.29 2.70
N ASP A 71 11.45 -12.55 2.91
CA ASP A 71 11.29 -13.24 4.19
C ASP A 71 12.23 -12.67 5.26
N THR A 72 12.01 -13.05 6.52
CA THR A 72 12.94 -12.78 7.64
C THR A 72 14.37 -13.25 7.35
N LEU A 73 14.56 -14.27 6.49
CA LEU A 73 15.87 -14.74 6.02
C LEU A 73 16.44 -13.97 4.81
N GLY A 74 15.76 -12.94 4.29
CA GLY A 74 16.21 -12.15 3.14
C GLY A 74 15.98 -12.81 1.77
N ASN A 75 15.14 -13.85 1.69
CA ASN A 75 14.80 -14.54 0.45
C ASN A 75 13.50 -13.99 -0.15
N VAL A 76 13.40 -13.86 -1.48
CA VAL A 76 12.17 -13.42 -2.15
C VAL A 76 11.02 -14.38 -1.88
N LEU A 77 9.93 -13.86 -1.32
CA LEU A 77 8.70 -14.58 -1.01
C LEU A 77 7.87 -14.76 -2.28
N THR A 78 8.24 -15.74 -3.10
CA THR A 78 7.54 -16.03 -4.37
C THR A 78 6.08 -16.47 -4.17
N ALA A 79 5.70 -16.92 -2.97
CA ALA A 79 4.33 -17.19 -2.59
C ALA A 79 3.50 -15.92 -2.26
N PHE A 80 4.13 -14.74 -2.16
CA PHE A 80 3.43 -13.49 -1.88
C PHE A 80 2.80 -12.92 -3.16
N SER A 81 1.47 -12.87 -3.17
CA SER A 81 0.63 -12.26 -4.21
C SER A 81 -0.23 -11.11 -3.70
N GLY A 82 0.14 -10.52 -2.56
CA GLY A 82 -0.61 -9.42 -1.95
C GLY A 82 -0.43 -8.09 -2.68
N THR A 83 -1.37 -7.17 -2.48
CA THR A 83 -1.30 -5.82 -3.03
C THR A 83 -0.26 -4.99 -2.29
N VAL A 84 0.82 -4.62 -2.99
CA VAL A 84 1.77 -3.60 -2.57
C VAL A 84 1.20 -2.24 -2.95
N ARG A 85 1.23 -1.29 -2.03
CA ARG A 85 0.78 0.08 -2.24
C ARG A 85 1.94 1.05 -2.03
N VAL A 86 2.09 1.98 -2.96
CA VAL A 86 3.07 3.07 -2.91
C VAL A 86 2.33 4.37 -2.61
N ALA A 87 2.93 5.21 -1.76
CA ALA A 87 2.46 6.55 -1.45
C ALA A 87 3.63 7.54 -1.46
N LEU A 88 3.35 8.83 -1.51
CA LEU A 88 4.37 9.86 -1.23
C LEU A 88 4.63 9.92 0.28
N GLY A 89 5.90 9.89 0.67
CA GLY A 89 6.35 10.19 2.03
C GLY A 89 6.70 11.67 2.15
N SER A 90 7.97 11.98 1.95
CA SER A 90 8.45 13.36 1.87
C SER A 90 7.93 14.01 0.58
N ASN A 91 7.16 15.08 0.75
CA ASN A 91 6.53 15.83 -0.34
C ASN A 91 6.64 17.35 -0.09
N PRO A 92 7.85 17.93 -0.10
CA PRO A 92 8.07 19.33 0.29
C PRO A 92 7.41 20.33 -0.66
N SER A 93 7.19 19.95 -1.92
CA SER A 93 6.60 20.83 -2.94
C SER A 93 5.08 20.65 -3.12
N GLY A 94 4.46 19.70 -2.41
CA GLY A 94 3.02 19.43 -2.47
C GLY A 94 2.56 18.89 -3.83
N GLY A 95 3.32 17.98 -4.43
CA GLY A 95 2.93 17.25 -5.64
C GLY A 95 1.89 16.16 -5.36
N ALA A 96 1.10 15.81 -6.36
CA ALA A 96 0.24 14.63 -6.34
C ALA A 96 0.97 13.45 -7.00
N LEU A 97 0.81 12.25 -6.45
CA LEU A 97 1.18 10.99 -7.10
C LEU A 97 -0.04 10.48 -7.87
N SER A 98 0.16 10.11 -9.13
CA SER A 98 -0.85 9.55 -10.01
C SER A 98 -0.31 8.32 -10.75
N GLY A 99 -1.19 7.59 -11.42
CA GLY A 99 -0.89 6.28 -12.01
C GLY A 99 -1.22 5.13 -11.07
N THR A 100 -0.64 3.96 -11.34
CA THR A 100 -0.95 2.71 -10.62
C THR A 100 -0.20 2.66 -9.29
N VAL A 101 -0.74 3.33 -8.27
CA VAL A 101 -0.15 3.36 -6.90
C VAL A 101 -0.37 2.08 -6.09
N SER A 102 -1.15 1.12 -6.59
CA SER A 102 -1.43 -0.16 -5.94
C SER A 102 -1.28 -1.29 -6.97
N VAL A 103 -0.35 -2.21 -6.75
CA VAL A 103 -0.03 -3.31 -7.67
C VAL A 103 0.00 -4.62 -6.88
N ALA A 104 -0.65 -5.67 -7.39
CA ALA A 104 -0.51 -7.01 -6.83
C ALA A 104 0.89 -7.55 -7.15
N ALA A 105 1.62 -8.01 -6.14
CA ALA A 105 2.91 -8.65 -6.37
C ALA A 105 2.73 -9.93 -7.21
N ALA A 106 3.56 -10.09 -8.24
CA ALA A 106 3.68 -11.32 -9.01
C ALA A 106 4.96 -12.03 -8.57
N SER A 107 4.83 -13.24 -8.03
CA SER A 107 5.96 -14.00 -7.47
C SER A 107 6.78 -13.21 -6.43
N GLY A 108 6.11 -12.44 -5.56
CA GLY A 108 6.77 -11.61 -4.55
C GLY A 108 7.29 -10.25 -5.05
N VAL A 109 7.19 -9.92 -6.34
CA VAL A 109 7.68 -8.65 -6.91
C VAL A 109 6.52 -7.81 -7.46
N ALA A 110 6.44 -6.55 -7.05
CA ALA A 110 5.50 -5.55 -7.56
C ALA A 110 6.23 -4.51 -8.41
N PHE A 111 5.69 -4.23 -9.60
CA PHE A 111 6.29 -3.39 -10.64
C PHE A 111 5.46 -2.11 -10.79
N PHE A 112 6.10 -0.95 -10.78
CA PHE A 112 5.44 0.35 -10.79
C PHE A 112 6.04 1.24 -11.90
N ASP A 113 5.55 1.06 -13.13
CA ASP A 113 5.97 1.76 -14.34
C ASP A 113 5.21 3.09 -14.58
N THR A 114 3.93 3.13 -14.18
CA THR A 114 3.02 4.26 -14.46
C THR A 114 3.03 5.38 -13.42
N LEU A 115 3.94 5.37 -12.44
CA LEU A 115 3.97 6.38 -11.38
C LEU A 115 4.37 7.75 -11.94
N VAL A 116 3.49 8.73 -11.83
CA VAL A 116 3.70 10.11 -12.30
C VAL A 116 3.55 11.09 -11.13
N ILE A 117 4.45 12.07 -11.03
CA ILE A 117 4.32 13.18 -10.09
C ILE A 117 4.03 14.47 -10.86
N SER A 118 2.91 15.13 -10.55
CA SER A 118 2.45 16.30 -11.31
C SER A 118 3.25 17.58 -11.09
N LYS A 119 4.18 17.61 -10.12
CA LYS A 119 4.83 18.84 -9.65
C LYS A 119 6.32 18.67 -9.36
N ALA A 120 7.10 19.59 -9.89
CA ALA A 120 8.55 19.64 -9.68
C ALA A 120 8.93 20.01 -8.23
N GLY A 121 10.07 19.50 -7.77
CA GLY A 121 10.60 19.66 -6.42
C GLY A 121 11.73 18.68 -6.12
N GLY A 122 12.53 18.95 -5.10
CA GLY A 122 13.62 18.05 -4.67
C GLY A 122 13.33 17.40 -3.31
N GLY A 123 13.82 16.17 -3.10
CA GLY A 123 13.65 15.46 -1.83
C GLY A 123 12.31 14.72 -1.72
N TYR A 124 11.77 14.26 -2.84
CA TYR A 124 10.62 13.36 -2.85
C TYR A 124 11.04 11.96 -2.39
N THR A 125 10.22 11.30 -1.58
CA THR A 125 10.39 9.87 -1.26
C THR A 125 9.10 9.11 -1.50
N LEU A 126 9.24 7.86 -1.93
CA LEU A 126 8.14 6.90 -2.04
C LEU A 126 8.13 6.00 -0.80
N VAL A 127 6.94 5.76 -0.25
CA VAL A 127 6.71 4.82 0.83
C VAL A 127 5.96 3.63 0.27
N ALA A 128 6.58 2.45 0.25
CA ALA A 128 5.92 1.21 -0.14
C ALA A 128 5.45 0.45 1.11
N SER A 129 4.22 -0.05 1.10
CA SER A 129 3.65 -0.86 2.19
C SER A 129 2.76 -1.97 1.63
N ALA A 130 2.65 -3.08 2.38
CA ALA A 130 1.87 -4.24 1.98
C ALA A 130 1.24 -4.89 3.23
N PRO A 131 0.08 -5.56 3.11
CA PRO A 131 -0.54 -6.25 4.24
C PRO A 131 0.38 -7.38 4.73
N GLY A 132 0.70 -7.37 6.03
CA GLY A 132 1.64 -8.32 6.65
C GLY A 132 3.10 -7.85 6.72
N PHE A 133 3.45 -6.75 6.06
CA PHE A 133 4.83 -6.23 5.99
C PHE A 133 4.98 -4.84 6.63
N GLY A 134 6.20 -4.52 7.06
CA GLY A 134 6.59 -3.15 7.41
C GLY A 134 6.62 -2.23 6.19
N SER A 135 6.27 -0.95 6.38
CA SER A 135 6.42 0.08 5.35
C SER A 135 7.89 0.50 5.19
N ILE A 136 8.37 0.58 3.95
CA ILE A 136 9.72 1.03 3.61
C ILE A 136 9.70 2.37 2.89
N VAL A 137 10.81 3.12 2.94
CA VAL A 137 10.97 4.43 2.30
C VAL A 137 12.12 4.36 1.29
N SER A 138 11.90 4.91 0.10
CA SER A 138 12.94 4.98 -0.96
C SER A 138 14.02 6.00 -0.62
N ALA A 139 15.15 5.96 -1.33
CA ALA A 139 16.04 7.12 -1.40
C ALA A 139 15.28 8.38 -1.88
N PRO A 140 15.71 9.58 -1.46
CA PRO A 140 15.17 10.83 -1.93
C PRO A 140 15.62 11.13 -3.36
N PHE A 141 14.66 11.44 -4.24
CA PHE A 141 14.88 11.82 -5.64
C PHE A 141 14.32 13.22 -5.92
N ARG A 142 14.63 13.78 -7.09
CA ARG A 142 14.10 15.06 -7.57
C ARG A 142 13.13 14.84 -8.72
N VAL A 143 12.09 15.66 -8.72
CA VAL A 143 11.20 15.82 -9.86
C VAL A 143 11.57 17.15 -10.52
N PHE A 144 12.14 17.09 -11.72
CA PHE A 144 12.46 18.27 -12.53
C PHE A 144 11.21 18.99 -13.00
N GLY A 145 11.36 20.27 -13.39
CA GLY A 145 10.33 21.02 -14.11
C GLY A 145 9.82 20.23 -15.31
N ALA A 146 8.51 20.27 -15.57
CA ALA A 146 7.93 19.65 -16.76
C ALA A 146 8.59 20.24 -18.02
N ILE A 147 9.26 19.40 -18.81
CA ILE A 147 9.88 19.79 -20.08
C ILE A 147 8.82 19.93 -21.19
N GLY A 148 7.94 20.91 -21.03
CA GLY A 148 6.91 21.22 -22.01
C GLY A 148 5.52 21.44 -21.40
N ALA A 149 5.31 22.61 -20.81
CA ALA A 149 4.02 23.27 -20.95
C ALA A 149 4.17 24.36 -22.03
N ALA A 150 3.89 24.00 -23.28
CA ALA A 150 3.73 25.01 -24.32
C ALA A 150 2.53 25.88 -23.92
N ALA A 151 2.77 27.18 -23.72
CA ALA A 151 1.71 28.12 -23.36
C ALA A 151 0.81 28.36 -24.59
N THR A 152 -0.26 27.56 -24.71
CA THR A 152 -1.35 27.85 -25.64
C THR A 152 -1.98 29.17 -25.22
N ARG A 153 -1.88 30.16 -26.11
CA ARG A 153 -2.24 31.56 -25.90
C ARG A 153 -3.57 31.88 -26.58
#